data_AF-A0A7Y3L4J5-F1
#
_entry.id   AF-A0A7Y3L4J5-F1
#
_cell.length_a   1.000
_cell.length_b   1.000
_cell.length_c   1.000
_cell.angle_alpha   90.00
_cell.angle_beta   90.00
_cell.angle_gamma   90.00
#
_symmetry.space_group_name_H-M   'P 1'
#
loop_
_entity.id
_entity.type
_entity.pdbx_description
1 polymer ?
#
loop_
_entity_poly.entity_id
_entity_poly.type
_entity_poly.pdbx_seq_one_letter_code
_entity_poly.pdbx_strand_id
1 'polypeptide(L)' 'VNIMRDYRYIEHRGMGIRDKVIPGMRELNGTEPDFIATEHSFTVRLWKERRA' A
#
# COMPACT_ATOMS: atom_id res chain seq x y z
N VAL A 1 -0.90 7.45 19.59
CA VAL A 1 -1.31 7.30 18.17
C VAL A 1 -2.03 8.56 17.64
N ASN A 2 -1.70 9.79 18.10
CA ASN A 2 -2.36 11.03 17.64
C ASN A 2 -1.52 11.82 16.63
N ILE A 3 -0.20 11.92 16.83
CA ILE A 3 0.70 12.75 16.01
C ILE A 3 0.62 12.42 14.51
N MET A 4 0.68 11.14 14.14
CA MET A 4 0.66 10.74 12.72
C MET A 4 -0.70 10.99 12.02
N ARG A 5 -1.80 11.06 12.77
CA ARG A 5 -3.15 11.39 12.23
C ARG A 5 -3.29 12.89 12.02
N ASP A 6 -2.81 13.68 12.97
CA ASP A 6 -2.85 15.15 12.91
C ASP A 6 -2.04 15.69 11.72
N TYR A 7 -0.95 15.01 11.36
CA TYR A 7 -0.17 15.31 10.15
C TYR A 7 -0.64 14.57 8.87
N ARG A 8 -1.80 13.90 8.90
CA ARG A 8 -2.37 13.15 7.76
C ARG A 8 -1.46 12.04 7.19
N TYR A 9 -0.46 11.59 7.95
CA TYR A 9 0.38 10.45 7.56
C TYR A 9 -0.37 9.12 7.60
N ILE A 10 -1.47 9.03 8.34
CA ILE A 10 -2.32 7.83 8.43
C ILE A 10 -3.76 8.20 8.09
N GLU A 11 -4.38 7.42 7.21
CA GLU A 11 -5.79 7.54 6.83
C GLU A 11 -6.72 7.20 8.00
N HIS A 12 -7.89 7.84 8.04
CA HIS A 12 -8.89 7.61 9.10
C HIS A 12 -9.54 6.22 9.01
N ARG A 13 -9.44 5.55 7.85
CA ARG A 13 -9.99 4.22 7.57
C ARG A 13 -8.99 3.36 6.77
N GLY A 14 -8.54 2.26 7.38
CA GLY A 14 -7.70 1.25 6.72
C GLY A 14 -6.23 1.65 6.52
N MET A 15 -5.52 0.85 5.73
CA MET A 15 -4.07 1.00 5.47
C MET A 15 -3.72 1.92 4.28
N GLY A 16 -4.70 2.62 3.70
CA GLY A 16 -4.47 3.48 2.52
C GLY A 16 -4.08 2.72 1.23
N ILE A 17 -4.31 1.40 1.20
CA ILE A 17 -3.93 0.54 0.07
C ILE A 17 -4.64 0.95 -1.22
N ARG A 18 -5.96 1.17 -1.15
CA ARG A 18 -6.80 1.52 -2.30
C ARG A 18 -6.44 2.88 -2.89
N ASP A 19 -6.28 3.87 -2.03
CA ASP A 19 -6.23 5.27 -2.46
C ASP A 19 -4.79 5.79 -2.63
N LYS A 20 -3.78 5.09 -2.09
CA LYS A 20 -2.37 5.50 -2.17
C LYS A 20 -1.48 4.45 -2.81
N VAL A 21 -1.47 3.23 -2.26
CA VAL A 21 -0.51 2.20 -2.70
C VAL A 21 -0.79 1.74 -4.13
N ILE A 22 -2.03 1.34 -4.45
CA ILE A 22 -2.37 0.86 -5.80
C ILE A 22 -2.15 1.95 -6.86
N PRO A 23 -2.64 3.21 -6.69
CA PRO A 23 -2.36 4.28 -7.64
C PRO A 23 -0.87 4.55 -7.81
N GLY A 24 -0.12 4.70 -6.71
CA GLY A 24 1.31 4.99 -6.76
C GLY A 24 2.13 3.89 -7.44
N MET A 25 1.78 2.62 -7.20
CA MET A 25 2.43 1.49 -7.88
C MET A 25 2.19 1.51 -9.39
N ARG A 26 0.97 1.85 -9.82
CA ARG A 26 0.62 1.96 -11.24
C ARG A 26 1.29 3.18 -11.89
N GLU A 27 1.28 4.33 -11.23
CA GLU A 27 1.80 5.59 -11.78
C GLU A 27 3.33 5.68 -11.79
N LEU A 28 3.99 5.20 -10.73
CA LEU A 28 5.44 5.34 -10.56
C LEU A 28 6.21 4.12 -11.06
N ASN A 29 5.69 2.92 -10.83
CA ASN A 29 6.40 1.68 -11.14
C ASN A 29 5.81 0.95 -12.36
N GLY A 30 4.60 1.31 -12.81
CA GLY A 30 3.88 0.56 -13.85
C GLY A 30 3.51 -0.88 -13.44
N THR A 31 3.46 -1.16 -12.13
CA THR A 31 3.20 -2.49 -11.57
C THR A 31 1.98 -2.46 -10.65
N GLU A 32 1.42 -3.64 -10.38
CA GLU A 32 0.42 -3.81 -9.32
C GLU A 32 1.05 -4.52 -8.12
N PRO A 33 0.70 -4.14 -6.89
CA PRO A 33 1.17 -4.84 -5.70
C PRO A 33 0.48 -6.20 -5.54
N ASP A 34 1.18 -7.18 -4.95
CA ASP A 34 0.53 -8.42 -4.53
C ASP A 34 0.01 -8.30 -3.11
N PHE A 35 -1.19 -8.81 -2.87
CA PHE A 35 -1.81 -8.90 -1.56
C PHE A 35 -1.85 -10.35 -1.11
N ILE A 36 -1.01 -10.70 -0.15
CA ILE A 36 -0.85 -12.06 0.33
C ILE A 36 -1.39 -12.12 1.77
N ALA A 37 -2.59 -12.67 1.90
CA ALA A 37 -3.19 -12.94 3.20
C ALA A 37 -2.83 -14.36 3.65
N THR A 38 -2.39 -14.48 4.91
CA THR A 38 -2.20 -15.74 5.62
C THR A 38 -3.05 -15.71 6.89
N GLU A 39 -3.09 -16.80 7.65
CA GLU A 39 -3.87 -16.89 8.89
C GLU A 39 -3.48 -15.83 9.94
N HIS A 40 -2.21 -15.43 9.97
CA HIS A 40 -1.68 -14.54 11.01
C HIS A 40 -1.05 -13.24 10.48
N SER A 41 -0.93 -13.09 9.17
CA SER A 41 -0.28 -11.92 8.58
C SER A 41 -0.86 -11.54 7.24
N PHE A 42 -0.76 -10.25 6.94
CA PHE A 42 -1.09 -9.68 5.65
C PHE A 42 0.16 -8.99 5.08
N THR A 43 0.64 -9.47 3.94
CA THR A 43 1.80 -8.92 3.25
C THR A 43 1.36 -8.15 2.02
N VAL A 44 1.87 -6.92 1.89
CA VAL A 44 1.76 -6.12 0.67
C VAL A 44 3.12 -6.14 -0.01
N ARG A 45 3.21 -6.81 -1.16
CA ARG A 45 4.46 -6.91 -1.91
C ARG A 45 4.48 -5.87 -3.02
N LEU A 46 5.50 -5.01 -3.02
CA LEU A 46 5.68 -3.96 -4.01
C LEU A 46 6.78 -4.37 -5.00
N TRP A 47 6.49 -4.28 -6.29
CA TRP A 47 7.43 -4.53 -7.38
C TRP A 47 8.02 -3.23 -7.91
N LYS A 48 9.36 -3.15 -7.97
CA LYS A 48 10.06 -1.98 -8.50
C LYS A 48 9.85 -1.81 -10.01
N GLU A 49 9.76 -2.92 -10.74
CA GLU A 49 9.61 -2.96 -12.19
C GLU A 49 8.78 -4.20 -12.58
N ARG A 50 8.17 -4.16 -13.77
CA ARG A 50 7.41 -5.28 -14.31
C ARG A 50 8.35 -6.45 -14.56
N ARG A 51 8.23 -7.54 -13.80
CA ARG A 51 8.92 -8.80 -14.14
C ARG A 51 8.32 -9.36 -15.42
N ALA A 52 9.17 -9.61 -16.41
CA ALA A 52 8.86 -10.33 -17.64
C ALA A 52 8.73 -11.83 -17.39
#